data_AF-A0A427YW61-F1
#
_entry.id   AF-A0A427YW61-F1
#
_cell.length_a   1.000
_cell.length_b   1.000
_cell.length_c   1.000
_cell.angle_alpha   90.00
_cell.angle_beta   90.00
_cell.angle_gamma   90.00
#
_symmetry.space_group_name_H-M   'P 1'
#
loop_
_entity.id
_entity.type
_entity.pdbx_description
1 polymer ?
#
loop_
_entity_poly.entity_id
_entity_poly.type
_entity_poly.pdbx_seq_one_letter_code
_entity_poly.pdbx_strand_id
1 'polypeptide(L)'
;MNTATRLLATSSRLASTAPVQLTSEDLPPVIYRYVRRHLSRDPSSSSIPNPFLTHRSASEVTTSHTPAYISRRRQKQLLEHYGGLSLPPVPSRPSNSVELRWDDGRVISWAGDAAVKERKTLYGGRKRMFKGHKHEREKPERMEATAERLAGMEKRIADWKKVSE
;
A
#
# COMPACT_ATOMS: atom_id res chain seq x y z
N MET A 1 -56.97 -33.19 22.68
CA MET A 1 -55.52 -33.37 22.52
C MET A 1 -54.95 -32.07 21.99
N ASN A 2 -53.88 -31.60 22.63
CA ASN A 2 -53.41 -30.22 22.61
C ASN A 2 -52.76 -29.80 21.29
N THR A 3 -53.02 -28.54 20.94
CA THR A 3 -52.44 -27.73 19.87
C THR A 3 -50.95 -27.45 20.09
N ALA A 4 -50.11 -27.63 19.08
CA ALA A 4 -48.74 -27.09 19.08
C ALA A 4 -48.25 -26.80 17.65
N THR A 5 -48.79 -25.74 17.03
CA THR A 5 -48.22 -25.13 15.82
C THR A 5 -47.03 -24.25 16.24
N ARG A 6 -45.80 -24.77 16.11
CA ARG A 6 -44.58 -23.97 16.32
C ARG A 6 -44.38 -23.03 15.13
N LEU A 7 -44.80 -21.77 15.29
CA LEU A 7 -44.40 -20.67 14.42
C LEU A 7 -43.05 -20.13 14.89
N LEU A 8 -41.95 -20.59 14.28
CA LEU A 8 -40.67 -19.90 14.38
C LEU A 8 -40.66 -18.78 13.35
N ALA A 9 -41.20 -17.63 13.74
CA ALA A 9 -41.04 -16.38 13.00
C ALA A 9 -39.60 -15.86 13.22
N THR A 10 -38.68 -16.23 12.34
CA THR A 10 -37.40 -15.53 12.21
C THR A 10 -37.62 -14.23 11.47
N SER A 11 -38.19 -13.24 12.16
CA SER A 11 -38.10 -11.85 11.69
C SER A 11 -36.64 -11.40 11.85
N SER A 12 -35.84 -11.58 10.81
CA SER A 12 -34.58 -10.86 10.67
C SER A 12 -34.93 -9.37 10.64
N ARG A 13 -34.73 -8.69 11.77
CA ARG A 13 -34.72 -7.22 11.78
C ARG A 13 -33.65 -6.80 10.78
N LEU A 14 -34.08 -6.28 9.64
CA LEU A 14 -33.24 -5.45 8.79
C LEU A 14 -32.85 -4.25 9.67
N ALA A 15 -31.69 -4.34 10.31
CA ALA A 15 -31.04 -3.19 10.88
C ALA A 15 -30.87 -2.21 9.72
N SER A 16 -31.69 -1.16 9.72
CA SER A 16 -31.49 0.02 8.90
C SER A 16 -30.07 0.53 9.19
N THR A 17 -29.11 0.13 8.36
CA THR A 17 -27.76 0.71 8.35
C THR A 17 -27.91 2.11 7.76
N ALA A 18 -28.35 3.05 8.58
CA ALA A 18 -28.19 4.46 8.25
C ALA A 18 -26.71 4.68 7.93
N PRO A 19 -26.37 5.43 6.87
CA PRO A 19 -24.97 5.75 6.60
C PRO A 19 -24.39 6.38 7.86
N VAL A 20 -23.31 5.82 8.38
CA VAL A 20 -22.56 6.44 9.48
C VAL A 20 -22.24 7.85 9.02
N GLN A 21 -22.74 8.88 9.71
CA GLN A 21 -22.46 10.28 9.38
C GLN A 21 -21.43 10.78 10.39
N LEU A 22 -20.34 11.37 9.90
CA LEU A 22 -19.37 12.04 10.78
C LEU A 22 -19.79 13.48 11.00
N THR A 23 -19.75 13.91 12.25
CA THR A 23 -19.93 15.32 12.60
C THR A 23 -18.57 16.02 12.64
N SER A 24 -18.62 17.34 12.70
CA SER A 24 -17.44 18.21 12.86
C SER A 24 -16.64 17.94 14.14
N GLU A 25 -17.30 17.49 15.21
CA GLU A 25 -16.71 17.25 16.53
C GLU A 25 -15.81 16.01 16.55
N ASP A 26 -16.11 15.03 15.70
CA ASP A 26 -15.35 13.77 15.60
C ASP A 26 -14.05 13.91 14.80
N LEU A 27 -13.81 15.08 14.21
CA LEU A 27 -12.64 15.34 13.37
C LEU A 27 -11.40 15.68 14.20
N PRO A 28 -10.22 15.19 13.78
CA PRO A 28 -8.97 15.66 14.34
C PRO A 28 -8.83 17.18 14.19
N PRO A 29 -8.29 17.91 15.19
CA PRO A 29 -8.20 19.38 15.18
C PRO A 29 -7.51 19.95 13.93
N VAL A 30 -6.58 19.19 13.37
CA VAL A 30 -5.83 19.54 12.15
C VAL A 30 -6.73 19.59 10.92
N ILE A 31 -7.59 18.58 10.79
CA ILE A 31 -8.51 18.44 9.67
C ILE A 31 -9.64 19.44 9.83
N TYR A 32 -10.16 19.62 11.05
CA TYR A 32 -11.14 20.65 11.35
C TYR A 32 -10.65 22.05 10.93
N ARG A 33 -9.43 22.44 11.36
CA ARG A 33 -8.83 23.74 10.98
C ARG A 33 -8.63 23.88 9.47
N TYR A 34 -8.28 22.78 8.80
CA TYR A 34 -8.09 22.76 7.36
C TYR A 34 -9.41 23.01 6.62
N VAL A 35 -10.46 22.27 6.97
CA VAL A 35 -11.81 22.43 6.41
C VAL A 35 -12.34 23.84 6.67
N ARG A 36 -12.27 24.31 7.92
CA ARG A 36 -12.69 25.68 8.28
C ARG A 36 -11.99 26.74 7.45
N ARG A 37 -10.67 26.61 7.23
CA ARG A 37 -9.90 27.54 6.38
C ARG A 37 -10.36 27.49 4.93
N HIS A 38 -10.63 26.31 4.38
CA HIS A 38 -11.12 26.17 3.02
C HIS A 38 -12.51 26.77 2.84
N LEU A 39 -13.43 26.50 3.75
CA LEU A 39 -14.78 27.07 3.72
C LEU A 39 -14.78 28.59 3.91
N SER A 40 -13.85 29.14 4.70
CA SER A 40 -13.71 30.60 4.82
C SER A 40 -13.20 31.27 3.55
N ARG A 41 -12.49 30.53 2.69
CA ARG A 41 -11.97 31.03 1.42
C ARG A 41 -13.02 30.89 0.31
N ASP A 42 -13.62 29.71 0.21
CA ASP A 42 -14.57 29.33 -0.83
C ASP A 42 -15.85 28.77 -0.18
N PRO A 43 -16.75 29.64 0.29
CA PRO A 43 -17.92 29.22 1.07
C PRO A 43 -18.97 28.48 0.24
N SER A 44 -18.90 28.47 -1.09
CA SER A 44 -19.82 27.71 -1.94
C SER A 44 -19.33 26.30 -2.27
N SER A 45 -18.08 25.96 -1.98
CA SER A 45 -17.53 24.65 -2.35
C SER A 45 -17.93 23.56 -1.36
N SER A 46 -18.61 22.53 -1.85
CA SER A 46 -18.84 21.27 -1.12
C SER A 46 -17.70 20.25 -1.29
N SER A 47 -16.81 20.50 -2.24
CA SER A 47 -15.70 19.61 -2.60
C SER A 47 -14.39 20.22 -2.09
N ILE A 48 -13.77 19.58 -1.11
CA ILE A 48 -12.54 20.07 -0.46
C ILE A 48 -11.36 19.18 -0.86
N PRO A 49 -10.22 19.74 -1.30
CA PRO A 49 -9.05 18.95 -1.64
C PRO A 49 -8.60 18.09 -0.46
N ASN A 50 -8.29 16.82 -0.71
CA ASN A 50 -7.87 15.91 0.34
C ASN A 50 -6.50 16.34 0.92
N PRO A 51 -6.39 16.61 2.24
CA PRO A 51 -5.15 17.10 2.84
C PRO A 51 -4.03 16.05 2.88
N PHE A 52 -4.33 14.78 2.61
CA PHE A 52 -3.37 13.68 2.58
C PHE A 52 -2.74 13.45 1.21
N LEU A 53 -3.36 13.98 0.16
CA LEU A 53 -2.90 13.80 -1.21
C LEU A 53 -2.02 14.96 -1.67
N THR A 54 -1.09 14.64 -2.56
CA THR A 54 -0.37 15.65 -3.34
C THR A 54 -1.27 16.10 -4.47
N HIS A 55 -1.40 17.41 -4.67
CA HIS A 55 -2.24 17.96 -5.72
C HIS A 55 -1.38 18.46 -6.87
N ARG A 56 -1.90 18.41 -8.10
CA ARG A 56 -1.23 19.03 -9.24
C ARG A 56 -1.67 20.48 -9.31
N SER A 57 -0.73 21.43 -9.36
CA SER A 57 -1.11 22.82 -9.60
C SER A 57 -1.65 22.97 -11.02
N ALA A 58 -2.80 23.63 -11.17
CA ALA A 58 -3.46 23.85 -12.46
C ALA A 58 -2.76 24.88 -13.37
N SER A 59 -1.50 25.22 -13.10
CA SER A 59 -0.74 26.16 -13.94
C SER A 59 -0.25 25.46 -15.20
N GLU A 60 -0.63 25.99 -16.37
CA GLU A 60 -0.28 25.46 -17.69
C GLU A 60 1.23 25.39 -17.95
N VAL A 61 2.01 26.21 -17.24
CA VAL A 61 3.45 26.41 -17.50
C VAL A 61 4.33 25.43 -16.73
N THR A 62 3.90 24.98 -15.55
CA THR A 62 4.70 24.06 -14.72
C THR A 62 3.83 22.97 -14.12
N THR A 63 4.13 21.71 -14.44
CA THR A 63 3.53 20.54 -13.81
C THR A 63 4.16 20.31 -12.44
N SER A 64 4.07 21.32 -11.57
CA SER A 64 4.55 21.23 -10.20
C SER A 64 3.53 20.47 -9.35
N HIS A 65 4.02 19.56 -8.54
CA HIS A 65 3.20 18.86 -7.56
C HIS A 65 3.25 19.65 -6.26
N THR A 66 2.11 20.11 -5.78
CA THR A 66 2.02 20.67 -4.44
C THR A 66 2.10 19.51 -3.44
N PRO A 67 2.96 19.63 -2.42
CA PRO A 67 3.04 18.60 -1.39
C PRO A 67 1.71 18.51 -0.64
N ALA A 68 1.41 17.32 -0.12
CA ALA A 68 0.25 17.14 0.74
C ALA A 68 0.30 18.09 1.94
N TYR A 69 -0.84 18.64 2.32
CA TYR A 69 -0.95 19.57 3.45
C TYR A 69 -0.50 18.92 4.77
N ILE A 70 -0.83 17.64 4.97
CA ILE A 70 -0.40 16.85 6.11
C ILE A 70 0.69 15.87 5.66
N SER A 71 1.85 15.91 6.32
CA SER A 71 2.99 15.04 5.99
C SER A 71 2.69 13.57 6.27
N ARG A 72 3.33 12.65 5.50
CA ARG A 72 3.12 11.19 5.64
C ARG A 72 3.32 10.65 7.05
N ARG A 73 4.31 11.18 7.79
CA ARG A 73 4.56 10.81 9.19
C ARG A 73 3.35 11.14 10.06
N ARG A 74 2.78 12.34 9.89
CA ARG A 74 1.61 12.80 10.64
C ARG A 74 0.33 12.08 10.21
N GLN A 75 0.19 11.77 8.93
CA GLN A 75 -0.90 10.90 8.44
C GLN A 75 -0.89 9.55 9.17
N LYS A 76 0.29 8.92 9.31
CA LYS A 76 0.44 7.66 10.04
C LYS A 76 0.02 7.81 11.51
N GLN A 77 0.47 8.87 12.18
CA GLN A 77 0.06 9.15 13.58
C GLN A 77 -1.45 9.35 13.70
N LEU A 78 -2.08 10.08 12.77
CA LEU A 78 -3.53 10.26 12.76
C LEU A 78 -4.25 8.93 12.57
N LEU A 79 -3.76 8.06 11.69
CA LEU A 79 -4.32 6.72 11.46
C LEU A 79 -4.11 5.75 12.63
N GLU A 80 -3.14 6.01 13.51
CA GLU A 80 -2.91 5.25 14.74
C GLU A 80 -3.86 5.71 15.87
N HIS A 81 -4.09 7.02 15.99
CA HIS A 81 -4.91 7.60 17.06
C HIS A 81 -6.41 7.65 16.74
N TYR A 82 -6.76 7.83 15.46
CA TYR A 82 -8.14 7.97 15.00
C TYR A 82 -8.49 6.80 14.09
N GLY A 83 -9.73 6.33 14.19
CA GLY A 83 -10.25 5.29 13.30
C GLY A 83 -10.25 5.75 11.84
N GLY A 84 -10.14 4.81 10.89
CA GLY A 84 -10.11 5.12 9.45
C GLY A 84 -11.39 5.76 8.90
N LEU A 85 -12.45 5.85 9.70
CA LEU A 85 -13.72 6.48 9.34
C LEU A 85 -13.61 8.01 9.42
N SER A 86 -13.07 8.57 10.52
CA SER A 86 -13.02 10.03 10.77
C SER A 86 -11.97 10.79 9.97
N LEU A 87 -11.24 10.09 9.10
CA LEU A 87 -10.12 10.63 8.34
C LEU A 87 -10.46 10.68 6.84
N PRO A 88 -9.91 11.66 6.10
CA PRO A 88 -9.94 11.66 4.65
C PRO A 88 -9.41 10.35 4.07
N PRO A 89 -9.89 9.92 2.89
CA PRO A 89 -9.46 8.67 2.29
C PRO A 89 -7.95 8.68 2.03
N VAL A 90 -7.27 7.58 2.33
CA VAL A 90 -5.81 7.44 2.19
C VAL A 90 -5.49 6.40 1.12
N PRO A 91 -4.52 6.60 0.22
CA PRO A 91 -4.16 5.62 -0.81
C PRO A 91 -3.79 4.23 -0.25
N SER A 92 -3.23 4.17 0.96
CA SER A 92 -2.81 2.92 1.59
C SER A 92 -3.95 2.13 2.23
N ARG A 93 -5.10 2.76 2.49
CA ARG A 93 -6.28 2.16 3.09
C ARG A 93 -7.48 2.73 2.34
N PRO A 94 -8.03 2.01 1.33
CA PRO A 94 -9.27 2.42 0.70
C PRO A 94 -10.39 2.31 1.74
N SER A 95 -10.55 3.34 2.56
CA SER A 95 -11.72 3.49 3.41
C SER A 95 -12.84 4.02 2.53
N ASN A 96 -14.04 3.46 2.72
CA ASN A 96 -15.26 4.11 2.28
C ASN A 96 -15.32 5.42 3.06
N SER A 97 -14.91 6.53 2.44
CA SER A 97 -14.92 7.83 3.10
C SER A 97 -16.35 8.13 3.48
N VAL A 98 -16.61 8.19 4.78
CA VAL A 98 -17.89 8.60 5.31
C VAL A 98 -18.11 10.07 4.93
N GLU A 99 -19.32 10.38 4.48
CA GLU A 99 -19.75 11.75 4.22
C GLU A 99 -19.63 12.58 5.50
N LEU A 100 -18.86 13.67 5.42
CA LEU A 100 -18.63 14.56 6.54
C LEU A 100 -19.72 15.63 6.56
N ARG A 101 -20.53 15.68 7.63
CA ARG A 101 -21.52 16.74 7.84
C ARG A 101 -20.88 17.86 8.68
N TRP A 102 -20.82 19.05 8.10
CA TRP A 102 -20.30 20.24 8.75
C TRP A 102 -21.35 20.93 9.62
N ASP A 103 -20.92 21.84 10.50
CA ASP A 103 -21.78 22.59 11.44
C ASP A 103 -22.95 23.30 10.74
N ASP A 104 -22.73 23.76 9.51
CA ASP A 104 -23.74 24.45 8.69
C ASP A 104 -24.75 23.49 8.02
N GLY A 105 -24.72 22.20 8.36
CA GLY A 105 -25.55 21.15 7.76
C GLY A 105 -25.09 20.69 6.37
N ARG A 106 -23.95 21.18 5.89
CA ARG A 106 -23.41 20.86 4.55
C ARG A 106 -22.68 19.52 4.56
N VAL A 107 -22.82 18.78 3.46
CA VAL A 107 -22.08 17.54 3.23
C VAL A 107 -20.81 17.87 2.46
N ILE A 108 -19.66 17.53 3.04
CA ILE A 108 -18.34 17.74 2.47
C ILE A 108 -17.85 16.43 1.86
N SER A 109 -17.46 16.49 0.59
CA SER A 109 -16.75 15.41 -0.09
C SER A 109 -15.27 15.75 -0.26
N TRP A 110 -14.42 14.74 -0.12
CA TRP A 110 -12.97 14.89 -0.34
C TRP A 110 -12.66 14.77 -1.83
N ALA A 111 -12.00 15.79 -2.37
CA ALA A 111 -11.57 15.84 -3.76
C ALA A 111 -10.15 15.26 -3.93
N GLY A 112 -9.95 14.54 -5.02
CA GLY A 112 -8.65 14.07 -5.48
C GLY A 112 -8.52 12.55 -5.45
N ASP A 113 -8.01 12.01 -6.56
CA ASP A 113 -7.74 10.58 -6.68
C ASP A 113 -6.39 10.24 -6.06
N ALA A 114 -6.39 9.22 -5.20
CA ALA A 114 -5.17 8.64 -4.69
C ALA A 114 -4.39 8.01 -5.85
N ALA A 115 -3.25 8.61 -6.23
CA ALA A 115 -2.38 8.01 -7.23
C ALA A 115 -1.96 6.60 -6.77
N VAL A 116 -2.50 5.58 -7.44
CA VAL A 116 -2.16 4.19 -7.18
C VAL A 116 -0.72 3.99 -7.61
N LYS A 117 0.20 3.98 -6.64
CA LYS A 117 1.60 3.66 -6.92
C LYS A 117 1.69 2.20 -7.30
N GLU A 118 1.91 1.93 -8.58
CA GLU A 118 2.31 0.61 -9.04
C GLU A 118 3.55 0.16 -8.25
N ARG A 119 3.42 -0.98 -7.55
CA ARG A 119 4.53 -1.58 -6.82
C ARG A 119 5.50 -2.19 -7.83
N LYS A 120 6.40 -1.38 -8.37
CA LYS A 120 7.55 -1.90 -9.13
C LYS A 120 8.48 -2.60 -8.14
N THR A 121 8.71 -3.89 -8.34
CA THR A 121 9.70 -4.64 -7.55
C THR A 121 11.10 -4.11 -7.88
N LEU A 122 12.08 -4.32 -6.99
CA LEU A 122 13.46 -3.83 -7.15
C LEU A 122 14.09 -4.28 -8.49
N TYR A 123 13.63 -5.41 -9.03
CA TYR A 123 14.08 -6.00 -10.29
C TYR A 123 13.04 -5.92 -11.41
N GLY A 124 11.90 -5.26 -11.19
CA GLY A 124 10.84 -5.11 -12.18
C GLY A 124 11.36 -4.36 -13.41
N GLY A 125 11.38 -5.05 -14.56
CA GLY A 125 11.84 -4.49 -15.83
C GLY A 125 13.36 -4.45 -16.03
N ARG A 126 14.18 -4.98 -15.11
CA ARG A 126 15.64 -5.08 -15.30
C ARG A 126 16.01 -6.45 -15.87
N LYS A 127 16.94 -6.48 -16.85
CA LYS A 127 17.57 -7.76 -17.27
C LYS A 127 18.17 -8.42 -16.03
N ARG A 128 17.81 -9.67 -15.78
CA ARG A 128 18.22 -10.45 -14.61
C ARG A 128 19.70 -10.85 -14.75
N MET A 129 20.60 -9.89 -14.50
CA MET A 129 22.05 -10.07 -14.61
C MET A 129 22.64 -10.58 -13.28
N PHE A 130 22.13 -11.69 -12.77
CA PHE A 130 22.76 -12.32 -11.62
C PHE A 130 24.07 -12.97 -12.08
N LYS A 131 25.20 -12.40 -11.67
CA LYS A 131 26.55 -12.87 -11.98
C LYS A 131 26.82 -14.30 -11.48
N GLY A 132 26.05 -14.78 -10.50
CA GLY A 132 26.31 -16.01 -9.77
C GLY A 132 27.50 -15.88 -8.83
N HIS A 133 27.59 -16.78 -7.86
CA HIS A 133 28.73 -16.83 -6.95
C HIS A 133 29.99 -17.32 -7.70
N LYS A 134 31.19 -17.00 -7.18
CA LYS A 134 32.46 -17.43 -7.80
C LYS A 134 32.50 -18.94 -8.07
N HIS A 135 32.06 -19.75 -7.09
CA HIS A 135 32.04 -21.21 -7.20
C HIS A 135 31.05 -21.75 -8.24
N GLU A 136 29.94 -21.04 -8.51
CA GLU A 136 28.98 -21.43 -9.56
C GLU A 136 29.59 -21.18 -10.94
N ARG A 137 30.32 -20.07 -11.10
CA ARG A 137 31.00 -19.70 -12.34
C ARG A 137 32.19 -20.60 -12.67
N GLU A 138 32.95 -21.02 -11.66
CA GLU A 138 34.12 -21.89 -11.80
C GLU A 138 33.76 -23.39 -11.75
N LYS A 139 32.47 -23.73 -11.60
CA LYS A 139 32.02 -25.12 -11.61
C LYS A 139 32.43 -25.90 -12.87
N PRO A 140 32.25 -25.41 -14.12
CA PRO A 140 32.64 -26.16 -15.32
C PRO A 140 34.14 -26.46 -15.36
N GLU A 141 34.99 -25.45 -15.11
CA GLU A 141 36.45 -25.60 -15.07
C GLU A 141 36.89 -26.61 -14.02
N ARG A 142 36.26 -26.60 -12.83
CA ARG A 142 36.53 -27.60 -11.78
C ARG A 142 36.10 -29.01 -12.20
N MET A 143 35.00 -29.17 -12.93
CA MET A 143 34.60 -30.49 -13.44
C MET A 143 35.57 -30.99 -14.51
N GLU A 144 36.01 -30.14 -15.44
CA GLU A 144 36.99 -30.48 -16.47
C GLU A 144 38.32 -30.90 -15.85
N ALA A 145 38.87 -30.11 -14.93
CA ALA A 145 40.10 -30.44 -14.21
C ALA A 145 39.98 -31.76 -13.41
N THR A 146 38.78 -32.09 -12.93
CA THR A 146 38.51 -33.36 -12.25
C THR A 146 38.48 -34.52 -13.24
N ALA A 147 37.84 -34.35 -14.39
CA ALA A 147 37.78 -35.35 -15.45
C ALA A 147 39.17 -35.67 -16.03
N GLU A 148 40.00 -34.67 -16.29
CA GLU A 148 41.38 -34.85 -16.77
C GLU A 148 42.24 -35.63 -15.76
N ARG A 149 42.13 -35.30 -14.47
CA ARG A 149 42.83 -36.03 -13.40
C ARG A 149 42.38 -37.49 -13.35
N LEU A 150 41.08 -37.75 -13.45
CA LEU A 150 40.56 -39.11 -13.46
C LEU A 150 41.04 -39.89 -14.69
N ALA A 151 41.06 -39.28 -15.88
CA ALA A 151 41.57 -39.91 -17.09
C ALA A 151 43.06 -40.28 -16.98
N GLY A 152 43.88 -39.42 -16.38
CA GLY A 152 45.30 -39.71 -16.13
C GLY A 152 45.59 -40.55 -14.88
N MET A 153 44.58 -41.06 -14.19
CA MET A 153 44.75 -41.72 -12.90
C MET A 153 45.41 -43.10 -13.04
N GLU A 154 45.00 -43.89 -14.01
CA GLU A 154 45.54 -45.24 -14.23
C GLU A 154 47.03 -45.22 -14.55
N LYS A 155 47.46 -44.29 -15.41
CA LYS A 155 48.88 -44.09 -15.73
C LYS A 155 49.68 -43.73 -14.47
N ARG A 156 49.19 -42.79 -13.66
CA ARG A 156 49.85 -42.40 -12.40
C ARG A 156 49.96 -43.55 -11.42
N ILE A 157 48.94 -44.42 -11.35
CA ILE A 157 48.98 -45.63 -10.53
C ILE A 157 50.03 -46.61 -11.05
N ALA A 158 50.11 -46.83 -12.37
CA ALA A 158 51.08 -47.72 -12.99
C ALA A 158 52.53 -47.23 -12.79
N ASP A 159 52.76 -45.93 -13.00
CA ASP A 159 54.07 -45.30 -12.81
C ASP A 159 54.50 -45.37 -11.33
N TRP A 160 53.58 -45.15 -10.39
CA TRP A 160 53.86 -45.29 -8.96
C TRP A 160 54.22 -46.72 -8.57
N LYS A 161 53.47 -47.72 -9.06
CA LYS A 161 53.74 -49.14 -8.79
C LYS A 161 55.14 -49.58 -9.25
N LYS A 162 55.60 -49.09 -10.41
CA LYS A 162 56.95 -49.38 -10.93
C LYS A 162 58.09 -48.82 -10.09
N VAL A 163 57.84 -47.75 -9.34
CA VAL A 163 58.85 -47.11 -8.47
C VAL A 163 58.87 -47.73 -7.08
N SER A 164 57.77 -48.35 -6.67
CA SER A 164 57.62 -49.00 -5.34
C SER A 164 58.07 -50.46 -5.30
N GLU A 165 58.42 -51.06 -6.43
CA GLU A 165 59.13 -52.34 -6.54
C GLU A 165 60.66 -52.11 -6.53
#